data_AF-A0AAP0JB84-F1
#
_entry.id   AF-A0AAP0JB84-F1
#
_cell.length_a   1.000
_cell.length_b   1.000
_cell.length_c   1.000
_cell.angle_alpha   90.00
_cell.angle_beta   90.00
_cell.angle_gamma   90.00
#
_symmetry.space_group_name_H-M   'P 1'
#
loop_
_entity.id
_entity.type
_entity.pdbx_description
1 polymer ?
#
loop_
_entity_poly.entity_id
_entity_poly.type
_entity_poly.pdbx_seq_one_letter_code
_entity_poly.pdbx_strand_id
1 'polypeptide(L)'
;MTTEDAKRPGGGGMGQKTTEVLHQRRNLPFSNTTMALTGFAIVFGVGYFVLYAKKKPEATARDVAKVATGVSEPQDTHPRRK
;
A
#
# COMPACT_ATOMS: atom_id res chain seq x y z
N MET A 1 -26.84 -21.71 -62.14
CA MET A 1 -25.62 -21.23 -61.45
C MET A 1 -25.57 -19.74 -61.66
N THR A 2 -25.69 -18.85 -60.68
CA THR A 2 -25.55 -18.96 -59.23
C THR A 2 -26.43 -17.91 -58.56
N THR A 3 -26.91 -18.28 -57.39
CA THR A 3 -27.82 -17.58 -56.48
C THR A 3 -27.26 -16.24 -55.98
N GLU A 4 -28.17 -15.27 -55.86
CA GLU A 4 -28.34 -14.35 -54.72
C GLU A 4 -27.39 -13.14 -54.58
N ASP A 5 -27.90 -12.02 -55.10
CA ASP A 5 -27.88 -10.72 -54.44
C ASP A 5 -28.36 -10.81 -52.97
N ALA A 6 -27.44 -10.96 -52.02
CA ALA A 6 -27.67 -10.51 -50.65
C ALA A 6 -26.36 -10.42 -49.85
N LYS A 7 -25.84 -9.18 -49.76
CA LYS A 7 -25.32 -8.53 -48.54
C LYS A 7 -24.02 -7.75 -48.77
N ARG A 8 -24.19 -6.54 -49.28
CA ARG A 8 -23.46 -5.35 -48.80
C ARG A 8 -24.53 -4.42 -48.23
N PRO A 9 -24.33 -3.72 -47.09
CA PRO A 9 -23.32 -2.68 -47.07
C PRO A 9 -22.68 -2.42 -45.69
N GLY A 10 -21.56 -1.70 -45.69
CA GLY A 10 -21.03 -1.10 -44.48
C GLY A 10 -19.58 -0.71 -44.64
N GLY A 11 -19.33 0.41 -45.30
CA GLY A 11 -18.02 1.05 -45.26
C GLY A 11 -17.64 1.36 -43.81
N GLY A 12 -16.45 0.94 -43.40
CA GLY A 12 -15.86 1.21 -42.09
C GLY A 12 -14.60 0.37 -41.99
N GLY A 13 -13.45 0.88 -41.62
CA GLY A 13 -13.00 2.20 -41.21
C GLY A 13 -11.50 2.03 -40.95
N MET A 14 -10.75 3.11 -41.07
CA MET A 14 -9.38 3.20 -40.55
C MET A 14 -9.36 2.69 -39.10
N GLY A 15 -8.65 1.60 -38.79
CA GLY A 15 -8.51 1.16 -37.39
C GLY A 15 -8.31 -0.33 -37.17
N GLN A 16 -7.15 -0.87 -37.57
CA GLN A 16 -6.64 -2.15 -37.03
C GLN A 16 -5.52 -1.92 -36.00
N LYS A 17 -5.59 -0.81 -35.27
CA LYS A 17 -5.09 -0.66 -33.90
C LYS A 17 -6.31 -0.31 -33.07
N THR A 18 -6.42 -0.83 -31.85
CA THR A 18 -7.48 -0.58 -30.84
C THR A 18 -8.65 -1.56 -30.78
N THR A 19 -8.42 -2.75 -30.23
CA THR A 19 -9.45 -3.41 -29.39
C THR A 19 -8.81 -4.08 -28.16
N GLU A 20 -7.83 -3.44 -27.52
CA GLU A 20 -7.76 -3.53 -26.06
C GLU A 20 -8.85 -2.58 -25.57
N VAL A 21 -9.94 -3.14 -25.04
CA VAL A 21 -11.04 -2.33 -24.52
C VAL A 21 -10.43 -1.47 -23.42
N LEU A 22 -10.62 -0.15 -23.47
CA LEU A 22 -10.16 0.80 -22.45
C LEU A 22 -10.84 0.59 -21.07
N HIS A 23 -11.52 -0.54 -20.89
CA HIS A 23 -12.06 -1.08 -19.65
C HIS A 23 -11.46 -2.46 -19.30
N GLN A 24 -10.30 -2.80 -19.86
CA GLN A 24 -9.42 -3.85 -19.36
C GLN A 24 -8.93 -3.40 -17.98
N ARG A 25 -9.81 -3.54 -16.98
CA ARG A 25 -9.55 -3.20 -15.59
C ARG A 25 -8.53 -4.20 -15.08
N ARG A 26 -7.28 -3.92 -15.41
CA ARG A 26 -6.01 -4.42 -14.89
C ARG A 26 -6.22 -5.55 -13.89
N ASN A 27 -6.41 -6.77 -14.41
CA ASN A 27 -6.48 -7.98 -13.62
C ASN A 27 -5.05 -8.27 -13.14
N LEU A 28 -4.59 -7.52 -12.14
CA LEU A 28 -3.32 -7.81 -11.49
C LEU A 28 -3.45 -9.18 -10.82
N PRO A 29 -2.37 -9.99 -10.81
CA PRO A 29 -2.37 -11.29 -10.15
C PRO A 29 -2.63 -11.22 -8.64
N PHE A 30 -2.65 -10.01 -8.06
CA PHE A 30 -2.97 -9.75 -6.66
C PHE A 30 -4.00 -8.64 -6.52
N SER A 31 -4.98 -8.88 -5.65
CA SER A 31 -5.99 -7.90 -5.26
C SER A 31 -5.35 -6.70 -4.53
N ASN A 32 -5.93 -5.52 -4.70
CA ASN A 32 -5.54 -4.32 -3.96
C ASN A 32 -5.58 -4.53 -2.43
N THR A 33 -6.54 -5.32 -1.94
CA THR A 33 -6.66 -5.64 -0.52
C THR A 33 -5.48 -6.48 -0.04
N THR A 34 -5.08 -7.49 -0.81
CA THR A 34 -3.92 -8.34 -0.50
C THR A 34 -2.62 -7.54 -0.50
N MET A 35 -2.47 -6.64 -1.47
CA MET A 35 -1.32 -5.72 -1.54
C MET A 35 -1.27 -4.80 -0.32
N ALA A 36 -2.41 -4.22 0.07
CA ALA A 36 -2.50 -3.35 1.25
C ALA A 36 -2.14 -4.10 2.54
N LEU A 37 -2.76 -5.26 2.77
CA LEU A 37 -2.49 -6.09 3.95
C LEU A 37 -1.03 -6.51 4.04
N THR A 38 -0.44 -6.93 2.91
CA THR A 38 0.98 -7.30 2.84
C THR A 38 1.87 -6.10 3.18
N GLY A 39 1.58 -4.94 2.61
CA GLY A 39 2.30 -3.70 2.90
C GLY A 39 2.25 -3.35 4.39
N PHE A 40 1.07 -3.41 5.01
CA PHE A 40 0.92 -3.18 6.45
C PHE A 40 1.70 -4.21 7.27
N ALA A 41 1.62 -5.50 6.94
CA ALA A 41 2.34 -6.55 7.66
C ALA A 41 3.87 -6.31 7.65
N ILE A 42 4.43 -5.90 6.51
CA ILE A 42 5.85 -5.58 6.38
C ILE A 42 6.20 -4.36 7.26
N VAL A 43 5.42 -3.28 7.16
CA VAL A 43 5.68 -2.05 7.92
C VAL A 43 5.60 -2.31 9.42
N PHE A 44 4.58 -3.03 9.89
CA PHE A 44 4.45 -3.40 11.30
C PHE A 44 5.56 -4.34 11.76
N GLY A 45 5.93 -5.33 10.94
CA GLY A 45 7.03 -6.24 11.26
C GLY A 45 8.37 -5.53 11.41
N VAL A 46 8.73 -4.68 10.45
CA VAL A 46 9.96 -3.86 10.50
C VAL A 46 9.91 -2.86 11.65
N GLY A 47 8.78 -2.15 11.81
CA GLY A 47 8.60 -1.19 12.90
C GLY A 47 8.73 -1.84 14.27
N TYR A 48 8.10 -3.00 14.47
CA TYR A 48 8.21 -3.77 15.71
C TYR A 48 9.64 -4.27 15.93
N PHE A 49 10.29 -4.79 14.89
CA PHE A 49 11.66 -5.27 14.99
C PHE A 49 12.63 -4.15 15.37
N VAL A 50 12.52 -2.98 14.73
CA VAL A 50 13.34 -1.80 15.07
C VAL A 50 13.06 -1.37 16.51
N LEU A 51 11.79 -1.27 16.91
CA LEU A 51 11.41 -0.89 18.26
C LEU A 51 11.98 -1.88 19.29
N TYR A 52 11.94 -3.17 18.99
CA TYR A 52 12.49 -4.22 19.86
C TYR A 52 14.02 -4.15 19.94
N ALA A 53 14.70 -4.08 18.79
CA ALA A 53 16.16 -4.07 18.71
C ALA A 53 16.77 -2.80 19.31
N LYS A 54 16.08 -1.66 19.19
CA LYS A 54 16.52 -0.36 19.73
C LYS A 54 15.84 0.00 21.05
N LYS A 55 15.09 -0.92 21.66
CA LYS A 55 14.41 -0.68 22.94
C LYS A 55 15.44 -0.27 23.99
N LYS A 56 15.38 0.98 24.43
CA LYS A 56 16.15 1.46 25.59
C LYS A 56 15.36 1.08 26.86
N PRO A 57 15.81 0.09 27.66
CA PRO A 57 15.10 -0.31 28.88
C PRO A 57 15.21 0.72 30.01
N GLU A 58 16.06 1.73 29.84
CA GLU A 58 16.39 2.76 30.83
C GLU A 58 15.42 3.96 30.80
N ALA A 59 14.68 4.15 29.70
CA ALA A 59 13.70 5.21 29.54
C ALA A 59 12.30 4.59 29.37
N THR A 60 11.39 4.89 30.30
CA THR A 60 10.02 4.37 30.22
C THR A 60 9.27 5.07 29.08
N ALA A 61 8.43 4.34 28.36
CA ALA A 61 7.58 4.92 27.31
C ALA A 61 6.73 6.10 27.81
N ARG A 62 6.34 6.07 29.10
CA ARG A 62 5.63 7.14 29.78
C ARG A 62 6.47 8.42 29.91
N ASP A 63 7.76 8.30 30.20
CA ASP A 63 8.65 9.45 30.37
C ASP A 63 8.93 10.10 29.02
N VAL A 64 9.17 9.28 27.98
CA VAL A 64 9.29 9.77 26.59
C VAL A 64 8.00 10.46 26.12
N ALA A 65 6.82 9.91 26.47
CA ALA A 65 5.55 10.52 26.15
C ALA A 65 5.36 11.87 26.85
N LYS A 66 5.71 11.98 28.14
CA LYS A 66 5.68 13.27 28.86
C LYS A 66 6.62 14.30 28.23
N VAL A 67 7.83 13.90 27.84
CA VAL A 67 8.79 14.78 27.15
C VAL A 67 8.23 15.22 25.80
N ALA A 68 7.67 14.30 25.02
CA ALA A 68 7.07 14.61 23.71
C ALA A 68 5.83 15.51 23.81
N THR A 69 5.09 15.44 24.91
CA THR A 69 3.86 16.23 25.15
C THR A 69 4.10 17.50 25.98
N GLY A 70 5.35 17.78 26.36
CA GLY A 70 5.73 19.00 27.08
C GLY A 70 5.32 19.05 28.55
N VAL A 71 4.87 17.92 29.12
CA VAL A 71 4.48 17.79 30.54
C VAL A 71 5.54 17.05 31.36
N SER A 72 6.77 16.97 30.86
CA SER A 72 7.89 16.32 31.54
C SER A 72 8.45 17.17 32.66
N GLU A 73 8.75 16.53 33.78
CA GLU A 73 9.56 17.13 34.86
C GLU A 73 11.06 16.78 34.66
N PRO A 74 12.00 17.56 35.20
CA PRO A 74 13.45 17.32 35.03
C PRO A 74 13.93 15.92 35.45
N GLN A 75 13.17 15.29 36.35
CA GLN A 75 13.36 13.93 36.82
C GLN A 75 12.98 12.85 35.79
N ASP A 76 12.12 13.17 34.81
CA ASP A 76 11.74 12.27 33.70
C ASP A 76 12.81 12.21 32.59
N THR A 77 13.84 13.08 32.63
CA THR A 77 14.88 13.17 31.58
C THR A 77 16.19 12.46 31.95
N HIS A 78 16.30 11.92 33.17
CA HIS A 78 17.52 11.26 33.64
C HIS A 78 17.41 9.73 33.50
N PRO A 79 18.47 9.04 33.02
CA PRO A 79 18.47 7.59 32.95
C PRO A 79 18.35 6.99 34.35
N ARG A 80 17.35 6.13 34.55
CA ARG A 80 17.11 5.51 35.85
C ARG A 80 18.20 4.47 36.12
N ARG A 81 18.97 4.64 37.19
CA ARG A 81 19.93 3.61 37.62
C ARG A 81 19.15 2.32 37.97
N LYS A 82 19.62 1.19 37.44
CA LYS A 82 19.13 -0.14 37.82
C LYS A 82 19.49 -0.47 39.26
#